data_AF-A0A6B1G4H9-F1
#
_entry.id   AF-A0A6B1G4H9-F1
#
_cell.length_a   1.000
_cell.length_b   1.000
_cell.length_c   1.000
_cell.angle_alpha   90.00
_cell.angle_beta   90.00
_cell.angle_gamma   90.00
#
_symmetry.space_group_name_H-M   'P 1'
#
loop_
_entity.id
_entity.type
_entity.pdbx_description
1 polymer ?
#
loop_
_entity_poly.entity_id
_entity_poly.type
_entity_poly.pdbx_seq_one_letter_code
_entity_poly.pdbx_strand_id
1 'polypeptide(L)'
;MNRRFWLVIALIAALAISACGAPAADMGGGEAAPAAAEEEAAPAGTGVAEFHPAWPYAPPPTGHFNTWVTNGMTLGIYRALMEPPLFMFLWADGSWLPVAGEAWEWVDDVTLRVNLIQGASWSDGSAFTSQDVVDTFSISRLLSQTVWRFLDDVQAVDDHTVDFVLSGPSTTVPRRVLREVHITASSVYGDFAQRTRDLVEGGMTNEDDEWKQLLQEFNELRPDEMVVLGPYAIDPASITESQMILNKVE
;
A
#
# COMPACT_ATOMS: atom_id res chain seq x y z
N MET A 1 64.53 -5.00 -14.31
CA MET A 1 65.64 -5.66 -13.56
C MET A 1 65.00 -6.15 -12.26
N ASN A 2 64.66 -7.41 -11.96
CA ASN A 2 65.06 -8.73 -12.45
C ASN A 2 63.94 -9.77 -12.19
N ARG A 3 63.68 -10.63 -13.21
CA ARG A 3 63.58 -12.12 -13.21
C ARG A 3 62.59 -12.78 -12.22
N ARG A 4 61.41 -13.25 -12.67
CA ARG A 4 61.07 -14.58 -13.24
C ARG A 4 61.37 -15.80 -12.33
N PHE A 5 60.33 -16.52 -11.88
CA PHE A 5 60.26 -17.99 -11.94
C PHE A 5 58.79 -18.48 -11.93
N TRP A 6 58.55 -19.51 -12.74
CA TRP A 6 57.27 -20.10 -13.15
C TRP A 6 56.70 -21.10 -12.13
N LEU A 7 55.37 -21.34 -12.16
CA LEU A 7 54.77 -22.68 -12.33
C LEU A 7 53.24 -22.60 -12.52
N VAL A 8 52.78 -23.16 -13.64
CA VAL A 8 51.37 -23.44 -13.98
C VAL A 8 51.09 -24.88 -13.58
N ILE A 9 50.02 -25.13 -12.82
CA ILE A 9 49.30 -26.42 -12.83
C ILE A 9 47.80 -26.13 -12.69
N ALA A 10 47.03 -26.49 -13.71
CA ALA A 10 45.59 -26.65 -13.65
C ALA A 10 45.26 -28.06 -13.15
N LEU A 11 44.25 -28.23 -12.30
CA LEU A 11 43.49 -29.48 -12.22
C LEU A 11 42.06 -29.24 -11.72
N ILE A 12 41.15 -29.96 -12.36
CA ILE A 12 39.68 -29.93 -12.29
C ILE A 12 39.16 -30.98 -11.30
N ALA A 13 37.96 -30.72 -10.74
CA ALA A 13 36.99 -31.65 -10.09
C ALA A 13 37.36 -32.21 -8.70
N ALA A 14 36.44 -32.55 -7.78
CA ALA A 14 34.98 -32.66 -7.81
C ALA A 14 34.39 -32.35 -6.41
N LEU A 15 33.11 -31.98 -6.37
CA LEU A 15 32.27 -31.95 -5.17
C LEU A 15 32.19 -33.34 -4.50
N ALA A 16 32.33 -33.40 -3.18
CA ALA A 16 31.89 -34.54 -2.36
C ALA A 16 31.12 -34.02 -1.14
N ILE A 17 29.86 -34.44 -1.06
CA ILE A 17 28.91 -34.15 0.02
C ILE A 17 29.35 -34.92 1.26
N SER A 18 29.58 -34.22 2.37
CA SER A 18 29.93 -34.83 3.65
C SER A 18 28.66 -35.19 4.43
N ALA A 19 28.37 -36.49 4.48
CA ALA A 19 27.43 -37.10 5.41
C ALA A 19 28.13 -37.38 6.75
N CYS A 20 27.55 -36.88 7.85
CA CYS A 20 27.71 -37.42 9.20
C CYS A 20 26.35 -38.04 9.54
N GLY A 21 26.17 -39.30 9.95
CA GLY A 21 27.02 -40.20 10.72
C GLY A 21 26.16 -40.68 11.90
N ALA A 22 25.44 -41.80 11.72
CA ALA A 22 24.62 -42.45 12.75
C ALA A 22 25.46 -43.41 13.62
N PRO A 23 24.95 -43.87 14.77
CA PRO A 23 25.28 -45.19 15.31
C PRO A 23 24.11 -46.18 15.13
N ALA A 24 24.47 -47.40 14.71
CA ALA A 24 23.63 -48.61 14.60
C ALA A 24 23.26 -49.16 16.00
N ALA A 25 22.30 -50.06 16.24
CA ALA A 25 21.56 -51.01 15.42
C ALA A 25 20.30 -51.46 16.21
N ASP A 26 19.21 -51.82 15.53
CA ASP A 26 18.49 -53.07 15.80
C ASP A 26 17.70 -53.47 14.53
N MET A 27 17.78 -54.73 14.14
CA MET A 27 17.13 -55.28 12.95
C MET A 27 15.91 -56.08 13.36
N GLY A 28 14.73 -55.64 12.94
CA GLY A 28 13.51 -56.43 13.06
C GLY A 28 12.45 -55.99 12.05
N GLY A 29 12.09 -56.90 11.15
CA GLY A 29 10.79 -56.95 10.46
C GLY A 29 10.62 -55.98 9.29
N GLY A 30 10.67 -56.51 8.07
CA GLY A 30 10.42 -55.74 6.86
C GLY A 30 8.95 -55.37 6.66
N GLU A 31 8.75 -54.21 6.05
CA GLU A 31 7.60 -53.92 5.21
C GLU A 31 8.04 -52.92 4.12
N ALA A 32 7.80 -53.26 2.86
CA ALA A 32 8.19 -52.43 1.73
C ALA A 32 7.35 -51.15 1.73
N ALA A 33 8.00 -49.98 1.71
CA ALA A 33 7.32 -48.70 1.56
C ALA A 33 6.57 -48.66 0.22
N PRO A 34 5.28 -48.25 0.18
CA PRO A 34 4.58 -48.10 -1.07
C PRO A 34 5.18 -46.91 -1.85
N ALA A 35 5.27 -47.08 -3.16
CA ALA A 35 5.64 -46.02 -4.08
C ALA A 35 4.70 -44.82 -3.89
N ALA A 36 5.26 -43.61 -3.86
CA ALA A 36 4.51 -42.38 -3.80
C ALA A 36 3.54 -42.34 -4.99
N ALA A 37 2.25 -42.39 -4.70
CA ALA A 37 1.22 -42.07 -5.67
C ALA A 37 1.39 -40.59 -6.04
N GLU A 38 1.38 -40.31 -7.34
CA GLU A 38 1.23 -38.96 -7.86
C GLU A 38 -0.01 -38.34 -7.21
N GLU A 39 0.18 -37.20 -6.55
CA GLU A 39 -0.88 -36.43 -5.93
C GLU A 39 -1.77 -35.90 -7.05
N GLU A 40 -2.89 -36.59 -7.26
CA GLU A 40 -3.97 -36.19 -8.15
C GLU A 40 -4.42 -34.78 -7.72
N ALA A 41 -4.17 -33.78 -8.58
CA ALA A 41 -4.55 -32.40 -8.32
C ALA A 41 -6.03 -32.35 -7.92
N ALA A 42 -6.29 -31.87 -6.70
CA ALA A 42 -7.63 -31.72 -6.18
C ALA A 42 -8.51 -31.00 -7.23
N PRO A 43 -9.74 -31.47 -7.48
CA PRO A 43 -10.62 -30.83 -8.43
C PRO A 43 -10.78 -29.35 -8.03
N ALA A 44 -10.69 -28.45 -9.01
CA ALA A 44 -10.95 -27.03 -8.81
C ALA A 44 -12.32 -26.90 -8.12
N GLY A 45 -12.28 -26.62 -6.81
CA GLY A 45 -13.47 -26.43 -6.02
C GLY A 45 -14.29 -25.31 -6.64
N THR A 46 -15.60 -25.52 -6.72
CA THR A 46 -16.57 -24.46 -7.01
C THR A 46 -16.22 -23.23 -6.19
N GLY A 47 -15.90 -22.14 -6.88
CA GLY A 47 -15.24 -20.97 -6.30
C GLY A 47 -15.87 -20.50 -5.00
N VAL A 48 -15.03 -20.20 -4.01
CA VAL A 48 -15.45 -19.54 -2.77
C VAL A 48 -16.14 -18.24 -3.15
N ALA A 49 -17.46 -18.16 -2.93
CA ALA A 49 -18.27 -16.99 -3.27
C ALA A 49 -18.13 -15.86 -2.22
N GLU A 50 -17.75 -16.21 -1.00
CA GLU A 50 -17.67 -15.30 0.15
C GLU A 50 -16.40 -15.55 0.96
N PHE A 51 -15.76 -14.48 1.40
CA PHE A 51 -14.64 -14.52 2.32
C PHE A 51 -15.05 -13.84 3.62
N HIS A 52 -14.89 -14.54 4.76
CA HIS A 52 -15.30 -14.05 6.09
C HIS A 52 -14.09 -13.74 6.98
N PRO A 53 -13.46 -12.58 6.82
CA PRO A 53 -12.43 -12.11 7.73
C PRO A 53 -13.04 -11.53 9.01
N ALA A 54 -12.19 -11.27 10.01
CA ALA A 54 -12.56 -10.50 11.19
C ALA A 54 -11.65 -9.27 11.32
N TRP A 55 -12.25 -8.11 11.60
CA TRP A 55 -11.56 -6.88 11.96
C TRP A 55 -12.42 -6.03 12.89
N PRO A 56 -11.85 -5.38 13.93
CA PRO A 56 -12.63 -4.51 14.80
C PRO A 56 -13.00 -3.19 14.11
N TYR A 57 -14.24 -2.75 14.31
CA TYR A 57 -14.71 -1.41 13.95
C TYR A 57 -15.76 -0.96 14.98
N ALA A 58 -16.05 0.34 15.02
CA ALA A 58 -17.18 0.87 15.77
C ALA A 58 -18.35 1.10 14.81
N PRO A 59 -19.59 0.68 15.13
CA PRO A 59 -20.73 1.04 14.30
C PRO A 59 -21.10 2.53 14.45
N PRO A 60 -21.87 3.09 13.50
CA PRO A 60 -22.47 4.41 13.67
C PRO A 60 -23.31 4.51 14.96
N PRO A 61 -23.34 5.67 15.64
CA PRO A 61 -22.77 6.95 15.21
C PRO A 61 -21.30 7.16 15.60
N THR A 62 -20.68 6.24 16.35
CA THR A 62 -19.28 6.39 16.77
C THR A 62 -18.34 6.20 15.58
N GLY A 63 -18.53 5.13 14.81
CA GLY A 63 -17.82 4.94 13.55
C GLY A 63 -18.42 5.75 12.41
N HIS A 64 -17.58 6.12 11.45
CA HIS A 64 -17.97 6.93 10.29
C HIS A 64 -17.07 6.66 9.08
N PHE A 65 -17.43 7.20 7.92
CA PHE A 65 -16.72 6.98 6.66
C PHE A 65 -15.57 7.97 6.38
N ASN A 66 -15.34 8.97 7.25
CA ASN A 66 -14.10 9.75 7.16
C ASN A 66 -12.90 8.88 7.57
N THR A 67 -12.11 8.43 6.59
CA THR A 67 -11.03 7.44 6.74
C THR A 67 -9.70 8.02 7.23
N TRP A 68 -9.65 9.34 7.43
CA TRP A 68 -8.47 10.06 7.87
C TRP A 68 -8.43 10.34 9.37
N VAL A 69 -9.57 10.27 10.05
CA VAL A 69 -9.71 10.69 11.45
C VAL A 69 -10.13 9.52 12.36
N THR A 70 -9.94 9.70 13.66
CA THR A 70 -10.25 8.68 14.68
C THR A 70 -11.68 8.17 14.54
N ASN A 71 -11.87 6.85 14.70
CA ASN A 71 -13.13 6.13 14.47
C ASN A 71 -13.58 6.00 13.01
N GLY A 72 -12.75 6.43 12.04
CA GLY A 72 -12.93 6.08 10.63
C GLY A 72 -12.96 4.56 10.43
N MET A 73 -13.98 4.05 9.75
CA MET A 73 -14.15 2.62 9.44
C MET A 73 -13.20 2.17 8.32
N THR A 74 -11.90 2.20 8.62
CA THR A 74 -10.82 1.90 7.65
C THR A 74 -10.56 0.41 7.47
N LEU A 75 -11.02 -0.43 8.39
CA LEU A 75 -10.84 -1.89 8.38
C LEU A 75 -9.37 -2.35 8.33
N GLY A 76 -8.44 -1.51 8.79
CA GLY A 76 -7.02 -1.81 8.98
C GLY A 76 -6.37 -2.46 7.75
N ILE A 77 -5.98 -3.73 7.86
CA ILE A 77 -5.29 -4.44 6.76
C ILE A 77 -6.15 -4.58 5.49
N TYR A 78 -7.47 -4.47 5.61
CA TYR A 78 -8.39 -4.56 4.48
C TYR A 78 -8.65 -3.21 3.80
N ARG A 79 -8.13 -2.09 4.35
CA ARG A 79 -8.31 -0.75 3.76
C ARG A 79 -7.92 -0.71 2.29
N ALA A 80 -6.82 -1.37 1.93
CA ALA A 80 -6.30 -1.41 0.57
C ALA A 80 -7.26 -2.06 -0.46
N LEU A 81 -8.30 -2.78 -0.02
CA LEU A 81 -9.36 -3.29 -0.89
C LEU A 81 -10.39 -2.22 -1.28
N MET A 82 -10.35 -1.05 -0.64
CA MET A 82 -11.30 0.05 -0.79
C MET A 82 -10.55 1.34 -1.22
N GLU A 83 -9.57 1.76 -0.43
CA GLU A 83 -8.65 2.88 -0.72
C GLU A 83 -7.23 2.31 -0.83
N PRO A 84 -6.73 1.97 -2.02
CA PRO A 84 -5.41 1.38 -2.17
C PRO A 84 -4.28 2.42 -2.01
N PRO A 85 -3.08 2.00 -1.58
CA PRO A 85 -1.87 2.81 -1.79
C PRO A 85 -1.45 2.78 -3.27
N LEU A 86 -0.43 3.55 -3.63
CA LEU A 86 0.13 3.50 -4.99
C LEU A 86 0.74 2.12 -5.30
N PHE A 87 1.50 1.56 -4.36
CA PHE A 87 2.15 0.27 -4.47
C PHE A 87 2.11 -0.51 -3.16
N MET A 88 2.09 -1.83 -3.26
CA MET A 88 2.23 -2.74 -2.12
C MET A 88 3.62 -3.35 -2.09
N PHE A 89 4.29 -3.35 -0.94
CA PHE A 89 5.61 -3.98 -0.80
C PHE A 89 5.48 -5.47 -0.50
N LEU A 90 6.05 -6.32 -1.37
CA LEU A 90 6.09 -7.76 -1.20
C LEU A 90 7.37 -8.16 -0.47
N TRP A 91 7.23 -8.52 0.81
CA TRP A 91 8.38 -8.85 1.67
C TRP A 91 9.14 -10.11 1.27
N ALA A 92 8.49 -11.01 0.52
CA ALA A 92 9.07 -12.29 0.12
C ALA A 92 10.27 -12.12 -0.81
N ASP A 93 10.21 -11.15 -1.73
CA ASP A 93 11.23 -10.88 -2.73
C ASP A 93 11.71 -9.41 -2.76
N GLY A 94 11.13 -8.55 -1.91
CA GLY A 94 11.47 -7.14 -1.83
C GLY A 94 10.95 -6.31 -3.01
N SER A 95 9.99 -6.84 -3.77
CA SER A 95 9.40 -6.16 -4.93
C SER A 95 8.25 -5.23 -4.55
N TRP A 96 7.92 -4.34 -5.48
CA TRP A 96 6.76 -3.46 -5.41
C TRP A 96 5.68 -3.97 -6.35
N LEU A 97 4.52 -4.33 -5.81
CA LEU A 97 3.32 -4.66 -6.55
C LEU A 97 2.61 -3.36 -6.95
N PRO A 98 2.46 -3.07 -8.25
CA PRO A 98 1.63 -1.96 -8.74
C PRO A 98 0.17 -2.11 -8.27
N VAL A 99 -0.43 -1.02 -7.79
CA VAL A 99 -1.85 -0.98 -7.40
C VAL A 99 -2.53 0.23 -8.05
N ALA A 100 -2.46 1.42 -7.42
CA ALA A 100 -2.92 2.66 -8.05
C ALA A 100 -1.80 3.36 -8.86
N GLY A 101 -0.54 3.07 -8.54
CA GLY A 101 0.63 3.41 -9.36
C GLY A 101 0.97 2.27 -10.32
N GLU A 102 1.44 2.61 -11.52
CA GLU A 102 1.93 1.69 -12.55
C GLU A 102 3.45 1.50 -12.45
N ALA A 103 4.19 2.61 -12.37
CA ALA A 103 5.66 2.60 -12.30
C ALA A 103 6.17 3.83 -11.54
N TRP A 104 7.41 3.77 -11.05
CA TRP A 104 8.07 4.91 -10.42
C TRP A 104 9.56 4.93 -10.72
N GLU A 105 10.15 6.14 -10.73
CA GLU A 105 11.57 6.35 -10.95
C GLU A 105 12.08 7.58 -10.19
N TRP A 106 13.38 7.62 -9.92
CA TRP A 106 14.06 8.84 -9.47
C TRP A 106 14.46 9.64 -10.70
N VAL A 107 13.91 10.85 -10.84
CA VAL A 107 14.26 11.78 -11.93
C VAL A 107 15.58 12.47 -11.62
N ASP A 108 15.83 12.73 -10.34
CA ASP A 108 17.07 13.25 -9.77
C ASP A 108 17.21 12.78 -8.31
N ASP A 109 18.14 13.35 -7.54
CA ASP A 109 18.44 12.94 -6.16
C ASP A 109 17.30 13.23 -5.15
N VAL A 110 16.32 14.07 -5.52
CA VAL A 110 15.24 14.56 -4.63
C VAL A 110 13.85 14.51 -5.26
N THR A 111 13.72 14.10 -6.52
CA THR A 111 12.44 14.02 -7.22
C THR A 111 12.09 12.58 -7.56
N LEU A 112 11.04 12.05 -6.92
CA LEU A 112 10.49 10.73 -7.20
C LEU A 112 9.25 10.88 -8.08
N ARG A 113 9.31 10.40 -9.32
CA ARG A 113 8.18 10.39 -10.26
C ARG A 113 7.41 9.10 -10.17
N VAL A 114 6.09 9.19 -10.20
CA VAL A 114 5.16 8.06 -10.25
C VAL A 114 4.21 8.23 -11.43
N ASN A 115 4.11 7.19 -12.26
CA ASN A 115 3.07 7.04 -13.28
C ASN A 115 1.90 6.26 -12.67
N LEU A 116 0.68 6.72 -12.90
CA LEU A 116 -0.56 6.14 -12.38
C LEU A 116 -1.22 5.22 -13.40
N ILE A 117 -2.03 4.28 -12.91
CA ILE A 117 -2.87 3.46 -13.79
C ILE A 117 -3.85 4.36 -14.56
N GLN A 118 -4.12 4.00 -15.82
CA GLN A 118 -5.03 4.76 -16.68
C GLN A 118 -6.40 4.11 -16.79
N GLY A 119 -7.44 4.93 -16.96
CA GLY A 119 -8.81 4.47 -17.19
C GLY A 119 -9.51 3.88 -15.95
N ALA A 120 -8.92 4.05 -14.77
CA ALA A 120 -9.58 3.71 -13.51
C ALA A 120 -10.59 4.80 -13.13
N SER A 121 -11.61 4.42 -12.36
CA SER A 121 -12.64 5.33 -11.87
C SER A 121 -12.99 4.95 -10.43
N TRP A 122 -13.33 5.97 -9.65
CA TRP A 122 -13.86 5.80 -8.31
C TRP A 122 -15.30 5.27 -8.37
N SER A 123 -15.78 4.69 -7.28
CA SER A 123 -17.12 4.12 -7.18
C SER A 123 -18.26 5.13 -7.37
N ASP A 124 -17.98 6.43 -7.25
CA ASP A 124 -18.93 7.52 -7.53
C ASP A 124 -18.95 7.93 -9.02
N GLY A 125 -18.14 7.28 -9.86
CA GLY A 125 -18.02 7.54 -11.29
C GLY A 125 -17.04 8.64 -11.66
N SER A 126 -16.37 9.28 -10.70
CA SER A 126 -15.29 10.22 -10.99
C SER A 126 -14.04 9.50 -11.51
N ALA A 127 -13.29 10.14 -12.41
CA ALA A 127 -12.07 9.56 -12.95
C ALA A 127 -10.94 9.61 -11.91
N PHE A 128 -10.13 8.55 -11.85
CA PHE A 128 -8.91 8.55 -11.03
C PHE A 128 -7.78 9.28 -11.75
N THR A 129 -7.17 10.27 -11.10
CA THR A 129 -6.13 11.14 -11.68
C THR A 129 -5.02 11.48 -10.69
N SER A 130 -3.96 12.11 -11.18
CA SER A 130 -2.89 12.71 -10.37
C SER A 130 -3.40 13.70 -9.32
N GLN A 131 -4.53 14.36 -9.57
CA GLN A 131 -5.12 15.29 -8.61
C GLN A 131 -5.59 14.59 -7.34
N ASP A 132 -6.09 13.34 -7.42
CA ASP A 132 -6.45 12.56 -6.23
C ASP A 132 -5.24 12.30 -5.34
N VAL A 133 -4.07 12.07 -5.95
CA VAL A 133 -2.81 11.89 -5.22
C VAL A 133 -2.38 13.20 -4.56
N VAL A 134 -2.37 14.31 -5.30
CA VAL A 134 -2.04 15.65 -4.75
C VAL A 134 -2.98 16.01 -3.59
N ASP A 135 -4.28 15.75 -3.74
CA ASP A 135 -5.28 16.03 -2.72
C ASP A 135 -5.08 15.15 -1.49
N THR A 136 -4.88 13.84 -1.68
CA THR A 136 -4.54 12.89 -0.62
C THR A 136 -3.34 13.37 0.19
N PHE A 137 -2.27 13.79 -0.48
CA PHE A 137 -1.07 14.26 0.23
C PHE A 137 -1.30 15.62 0.89
N SER A 138 -2.11 16.50 0.32
CA SER A 138 -2.52 17.76 0.96
C SER A 138 -3.28 17.52 2.26
N ILE A 139 -4.21 16.56 2.29
CA ILE A 139 -4.91 16.15 3.53
C ILE A 139 -3.92 15.55 4.54
N SER A 140 -2.98 14.72 4.11
CA SER A 140 -1.95 14.21 5.02
C SER A 140 -1.09 15.34 5.61
N ARG A 141 -0.94 16.48 4.90
CA ARG A 141 -0.26 17.68 5.39
C ARG A 141 -1.08 18.37 6.48
N LEU A 142 -2.38 18.58 6.22
CA LEU A 142 -3.34 19.15 7.19
C LEU A 142 -3.25 18.42 8.55
N LEU A 143 -3.15 17.10 8.48
CA LEU A 143 -3.05 16.18 9.62
C LEU A 143 -1.63 16.04 10.19
N SER A 144 -0.66 16.81 9.68
CA SER A 144 0.75 16.78 10.12
C SER A 144 1.37 15.37 10.07
N GLN A 145 1.02 14.56 9.06
CA GLN A 145 1.56 13.21 8.94
C GLN A 145 3.07 13.23 8.68
N THR A 146 3.76 12.20 9.19
CA THR A 146 5.23 12.13 9.21
C THR A 146 5.88 12.20 7.82
N VAL A 147 5.17 11.87 6.75
CA VAL A 147 5.67 11.95 5.37
C VAL A 147 6.14 13.35 4.99
N TRP A 148 5.45 14.40 5.50
CA TRP A 148 5.78 15.81 5.26
C TRP A 148 7.04 16.31 5.98
N ARG A 149 7.68 15.48 6.80
CA ARG A 149 9.03 15.79 7.30
C ARG A 149 10.12 15.60 6.23
N PHE A 150 9.76 15.00 5.10
CA PHE A 150 10.67 14.65 4.03
C PHE A 150 10.22 15.20 2.66
N LEU A 151 9.00 15.72 2.56
CA LEU A 151 8.45 16.27 1.33
C LEU A 151 8.43 17.79 1.43
N ASP A 152 8.87 18.44 0.36
CA ASP A 152 8.63 19.86 0.13
C ASP A 152 7.32 20.07 -0.63
N ASP A 153 7.05 19.23 -1.64
CA ASP A 153 5.90 19.37 -2.52
C ASP A 153 5.45 18.06 -3.17
N VAL A 154 4.21 18.03 -3.68
CA VAL A 154 3.64 16.95 -4.49
C VAL A 154 2.91 17.59 -5.67
N GLN A 155 3.39 17.32 -6.88
CA GLN A 155 2.96 18.01 -8.09
C GLN A 155 2.32 17.06 -9.09
N ALA A 156 1.18 17.44 -9.64
CA ALA A 156 0.62 16.81 -10.82
C ALA A 156 1.38 17.35 -12.06
N VAL A 157 2.16 16.51 -12.73
CA VAL A 157 2.86 16.86 -13.97
C VAL A 157 1.88 16.85 -15.15
N ASP A 158 1.00 15.85 -15.15
CA ASP A 158 -0.16 15.71 -16.03
C ASP A 158 -1.22 14.85 -15.30
N ASP A 159 -2.31 14.48 -15.98
CA ASP A 159 -3.43 13.74 -15.38
C ASP A 159 -3.05 12.38 -14.78
N HIS A 160 -1.91 11.79 -15.15
CA HIS A 160 -1.50 10.44 -14.74
C HIS A 160 -0.04 10.36 -14.25
N THR A 161 0.61 11.50 -14.05
CA THR A 161 2.01 11.59 -13.62
C THR A 161 2.11 12.51 -12.41
N VAL A 162 2.72 12.02 -11.34
CA VAL A 162 2.92 12.76 -10.09
C VAL A 162 4.40 12.81 -9.73
N ASP A 163 4.90 13.99 -9.42
CA ASP A 163 6.24 14.19 -8.87
C ASP A 163 6.15 14.47 -7.36
N PHE A 164 6.85 13.66 -6.57
CA PHE A 164 7.09 13.89 -5.15
C PHE A 164 8.45 14.57 -4.99
N VAL A 165 8.45 15.82 -4.53
CA VAL A 165 9.64 16.62 -4.32
C VAL A 165 10.06 16.52 -2.86
N LEU A 166 11.26 16.02 -2.61
CA LEU A 166 11.79 15.80 -1.26
C LEU A 166 12.60 17.00 -0.77
N SER A 167 12.55 17.25 0.54
CA SER A 167 13.40 18.24 1.22
C SER A 167 14.90 17.89 1.21
N GLY A 168 15.23 16.67 0.81
CA GLY A 168 16.61 16.19 0.65
C GLY A 168 16.65 14.69 0.34
N PRO A 169 17.81 14.16 -0.08
CA PRO A 169 17.94 12.76 -0.46
C PRO A 169 17.52 11.81 0.66
N SER A 170 16.64 10.85 0.37
CA SER A 170 16.15 9.90 1.37
C SER A 170 15.80 8.55 0.77
N THR A 171 16.41 7.50 1.32
CA THR A 171 16.12 6.11 0.95
C THR A 171 14.84 5.56 1.57
N THR A 172 14.26 6.29 2.55
CA THR A 172 13.06 5.83 3.27
C THR A 172 11.77 6.38 2.70
N VAL A 173 11.83 7.50 1.97
CA VAL A 173 10.66 8.18 1.40
C VAL A 173 9.86 7.29 0.44
N PRO A 174 10.46 6.48 -0.45
CA PRO A 174 9.68 5.60 -1.32
C PRO A 174 8.67 4.75 -0.55
N ARG A 175 9.06 4.18 0.59
CA ARG A 175 8.13 3.40 1.40
C ARG A 175 6.96 4.24 1.95
N ARG A 176 7.23 5.48 2.35
CA ARG A 176 6.22 6.37 2.91
C ARG A 176 5.21 6.81 1.87
N VAL A 177 5.69 7.27 0.72
CA VAL A 177 4.83 7.83 -0.33
C VAL A 177 4.13 6.75 -1.14
N LEU A 178 4.81 5.62 -1.42
CA LEU A 178 4.25 4.58 -2.27
C LEU A 178 3.32 3.63 -1.53
N ARG A 179 3.53 3.39 -0.23
CA ARG A 179 2.81 2.34 0.54
C ARG A 179 1.99 2.84 1.72
N GLU A 180 2.54 3.77 2.51
CA GLU A 180 1.96 4.10 3.83
C GLU A 180 0.71 4.98 3.70
N VAL A 181 0.70 5.87 2.71
CA VAL A 181 -0.45 6.73 2.39
C VAL A 181 -1.40 5.99 1.44
N HIS A 182 -2.68 5.90 1.83
CA HIS A 182 -3.74 5.30 1.01
C HIS A 182 -4.39 6.43 0.21
N ILE A 183 -4.60 6.24 -1.09
CA ILE A 183 -5.15 7.27 -1.96
C ILE A 183 -6.65 7.36 -1.74
N THR A 184 -7.16 8.59 -1.64
CA THR A 184 -8.57 8.91 -1.38
C THR A 184 -9.13 9.84 -2.43
N ALA A 185 -10.43 9.75 -2.71
CA ALA A 185 -11.08 10.48 -3.78
C ALA A 185 -11.12 12.00 -3.55
N SER A 186 -10.75 12.77 -4.57
CA SER A 186 -10.92 14.23 -4.60
C SER A 186 -12.39 14.65 -4.50
N SER A 187 -13.34 13.81 -4.93
CA SER A 187 -14.77 14.10 -4.81
C SER A 187 -15.25 14.24 -3.36
N VAL A 188 -14.56 13.59 -2.42
CA VAL A 188 -14.88 13.64 -0.98
C VAL A 188 -14.02 14.67 -0.26
N TYR A 189 -12.72 14.71 -0.57
CA TYR A 189 -11.74 15.46 0.24
C TYR A 189 -11.11 16.67 -0.47
N GLY A 190 -11.43 16.90 -1.75
CA GLY A 190 -10.78 17.90 -2.61
C GLY A 190 -10.92 19.34 -2.12
N ASP A 191 -12.08 19.72 -1.55
CA ASP A 191 -12.27 21.06 -0.98
C ASP A 191 -11.29 21.32 0.18
N PHE A 192 -11.20 20.39 1.13
CA PHE A 192 -10.26 20.49 2.24
C PHE A 192 -8.80 20.46 1.78
N ALA A 193 -8.51 19.66 0.75
CA ALA A 193 -7.19 19.60 0.15
C ALA A 193 -6.78 20.92 -0.49
N GLN A 194 -7.67 21.54 -1.26
CA GLN A 194 -7.45 22.85 -1.88
C GLN A 194 -7.27 23.92 -0.81
N ARG A 195 -8.16 23.99 0.17
CA ARG A 195 -8.04 24.94 1.29
C ARG A 195 -6.73 24.74 2.06
N THR A 196 -6.25 23.51 2.20
CA THR A 196 -4.94 23.24 2.82
C THR A 196 -3.79 23.81 1.98
N ARG A 197 -3.83 23.64 0.66
CA ARG A 197 -2.82 24.24 -0.24
C ARG A 197 -2.86 25.77 -0.19
N ASP A 198 -4.04 26.37 -0.19
CA ASP A 198 -4.20 27.83 -0.09
C ASP A 198 -3.57 28.38 1.20
N LEU A 199 -3.73 27.69 2.34
CA LEU A 199 -3.06 28.05 3.59
C LEU A 199 -1.53 27.96 3.47
N VAL A 200 -1.02 26.88 2.87
CA VAL A 200 0.42 26.70 2.64
C VAL A 200 1.00 27.79 1.75
N GLU A 201 0.33 28.13 0.64
CA GLU A 201 0.72 29.21 -0.26
C GLU A 201 0.69 30.58 0.44
N GLY A 202 -0.25 30.76 1.38
CA GLY A 202 -0.31 31.91 2.28
C GLY A 202 0.79 31.95 3.34
N GLY A 203 1.65 30.92 3.43
CA GLY A 203 2.72 30.81 4.42
C GLY A 203 2.24 30.38 5.82
N MET A 204 1.01 29.88 5.92
CA MET A 204 0.44 29.41 7.18
C MET A 204 0.91 27.98 7.50
N THR A 205 0.89 27.67 8.78
CA THR A 205 1.38 26.44 9.40
C THR A 205 0.33 25.89 10.37
N ASN A 206 0.61 24.73 10.96
CA ASN A 206 -0.25 24.14 11.98
C ASN A 206 -0.30 24.92 13.31
N GLU A 207 0.51 25.97 13.45
CA GLU A 207 0.48 26.87 14.60
C GLU A 207 -0.56 28.00 14.43
N ASP A 208 -1.00 28.27 13.21
CA ASP A 208 -1.94 29.34 12.87
C ASP A 208 -3.40 28.93 13.15
N ASP A 209 -4.25 29.92 13.44
CA ASP A 209 -5.63 29.66 13.86
C ASP A 209 -6.51 29.22 12.69
N GLU A 210 -6.27 29.72 11.49
CA GLU A 210 -6.92 29.29 10.25
C GLU A 210 -6.67 27.81 9.96
N TRP A 211 -5.45 27.32 10.23
CA TRP A 211 -5.12 25.91 10.08
C TRP A 211 -5.85 25.05 11.10
N LYS A 212 -5.84 25.46 12.37
CA LYS A 212 -6.55 24.74 13.44
C LYS A 212 -8.05 24.69 13.17
N GLN A 213 -8.62 25.77 12.65
CA GLN A 213 -10.02 25.83 12.25
C GLN A 213 -10.31 24.84 11.11
N LEU A 214 -9.51 24.85 10.04
CA LEU A 214 -9.67 23.91 8.93
C LEU A 214 -9.56 22.45 9.41
N LEU A 215 -8.58 22.16 10.28
CA LEU A 215 -8.40 20.85 10.87
C LEU A 215 -9.61 20.45 11.74
N GLN A 216 -10.21 21.38 12.49
CA GLN A 216 -11.42 21.11 13.25
C GLN A 216 -12.58 20.73 12.31
N GLU A 217 -12.84 21.54 11.29
CA GLU A 217 -13.88 21.27 10.29
C GLU A 217 -13.67 19.90 9.62
N PHE A 218 -12.41 19.58 9.29
CA PHE A 218 -12.06 18.28 8.71
C PHE A 218 -12.32 17.11 9.67
N ASN A 219 -12.07 17.28 10.97
CA ASN A 219 -12.39 16.26 11.98
C ASN A 219 -13.90 16.06 12.17
N GLU A 220 -14.71 17.05 11.81
CA GLU A 220 -16.17 17.02 11.89
C GLU A 220 -16.82 16.49 10.60
N LEU A 221 -16.07 16.39 9.49
CA LEU A 221 -16.55 15.84 8.22
C LEU A 221 -17.04 14.40 8.40
N ARG A 222 -18.29 14.13 7.97
CA ARG A 222 -18.93 12.82 7.98
C ARG A 222 -19.50 12.52 6.59
N PRO A 223 -18.73 11.86 5.69
CA PRO A 223 -19.27 11.36 4.44
C PRO A 223 -20.37 10.33 4.71
N ASP A 224 -21.39 10.30 3.87
CA ASP A 224 -22.52 9.36 3.99
C ASP A 224 -22.11 7.93 3.64
N GLU A 225 -21.11 7.78 2.76
CA GLU A 225 -20.52 6.52 2.34
C GLU A 225 -19.03 6.68 2.03
N MET A 226 -18.34 5.57 1.82
CA MET A 226 -16.94 5.55 1.41
C MET A 226 -16.85 5.47 -0.11
N VAL A 227 -16.22 6.45 -0.73
CA VAL A 227 -15.88 6.41 -2.16
C VAL A 227 -14.58 5.62 -2.34
N VAL A 228 -14.62 4.56 -3.14
CA VAL A 228 -13.54 3.55 -3.24
C VAL A 228 -12.97 3.47 -4.65
N LEU A 229 -11.67 3.22 -4.74
CA LEU A 229 -10.95 2.89 -5.98
C LEU A 229 -10.69 1.37 -6.07
N GLY A 230 -10.66 0.71 -4.93
CA GLY A 230 -10.48 -0.73 -4.84
C GLY A 230 -11.74 -1.51 -5.24
N PRO A 231 -11.63 -2.84 -5.37
CA PRO A 231 -12.69 -3.69 -5.91
C PRO A 231 -13.87 -3.91 -4.97
N TYR A 232 -13.85 -3.39 -3.74
CA TYR A 232 -14.92 -3.60 -2.77
C TYR A 232 -15.34 -2.29 -2.10
N ALA A 233 -16.64 -2.17 -1.80
CA ALA A 233 -17.23 -1.08 -1.03
C ALA A 233 -18.00 -1.63 0.17
N ILE A 234 -18.01 -0.89 1.28
CA ILE A 234 -18.83 -1.23 2.44
C ILE A 234 -20.31 -1.07 2.05
N ASP A 235 -21.14 -2.05 2.36
CA ASP A 235 -22.60 -1.91 2.34
C ASP A 235 -23.06 -1.21 3.64
N PRO A 236 -23.50 0.06 3.60
CA PRO A 236 -23.86 0.80 4.80
C PRO A 236 -25.03 0.18 5.55
N ALA A 237 -25.95 -0.50 4.85
CA ALA A 237 -27.12 -1.14 5.46
C ALA A 237 -26.76 -2.43 6.21
N SER A 238 -25.59 -3.01 5.93
CA SER A 238 -25.11 -4.23 6.58
C SER A 238 -24.45 -4.01 7.93
N ILE A 239 -24.13 -2.76 8.29
CA ILE A 239 -23.28 -2.43 9.44
C ILE A 239 -24.06 -2.67 10.75
N THR A 240 -23.52 -3.55 11.59
CA THR A 240 -24.04 -3.86 12.93
C THR A 240 -22.91 -3.90 13.95
N GLU A 241 -23.16 -4.36 15.19
CA GLU A 241 -22.07 -4.61 16.13
C GLU A 241 -21.28 -5.90 15.80
N SER A 242 -21.88 -6.82 15.03
CA SER A 242 -21.32 -8.15 14.80
C SER A 242 -20.94 -8.44 13.34
N GLN A 243 -21.36 -7.61 12.39
CA GLN A 243 -21.20 -7.87 10.96
C GLN A 243 -21.17 -6.60 10.13
N MET A 244 -20.30 -6.60 9.12
CA MET A 244 -20.22 -5.63 8.02
C MET A 244 -19.93 -6.41 6.74
N ILE A 245 -20.58 -6.06 5.64
CA ILE A 245 -20.42 -6.69 4.33
C ILE A 245 -19.68 -5.72 3.41
N LEU A 246 -18.70 -6.26 2.68
CA LEU A 246 -18.01 -5.57 1.60
C LEU A 246 -18.49 -6.19 0.27
N ASN A 247 -19.25 -5.41 -0.50
CA ASN A 247 -19.73 -5.84 -1.81
C ASN A 247 -18.71 -5.50 -2.88
N LYS A 248 -18.59 -6.37 -3.90
CA LYS A 248 -17.75 -6.08 -5.06
C LYS A 248 -18.31 -4.88 -5.82
N VAL A 249 -17.44 -3.97 -6.25
CA VAL A 249 -17.76 -2.87 -7.17
C VAL A 249 -17.74 -3.44 -8.60
N GLU A 250 -18.80 -3.20 -9.35
CA GLU A 250 -18.97 -3.66 -10.74
C GLU A 250 -18.30 -2.73 -11.76
#